data_AF-A0A2E7QUK1-F1
#
_entry.id   AF-A0A2E7QUK1-F1
#
_cell.length_a   1.000
_cell.length_b   1.000
_cell.length_c   1.000
_cell.angle_alpha   90.00
_cell.angle_beta   90.00
_cell.angle_gamma   90.00
#
_symmetry.space_group_name_H-M   'P 1'
#
loop_
_entity.id
_entity.type
_entity.pdbx_description
1 polymer ?
#
loop_
_entity_poly.entity_id
_entity_poly.type
_entity_poly.pdbx_seq_one_letter_code
_entity_poly.pdbx_strand_id
1 'polypeptide(L)'
;MPSYGRADIAFERGEGAHLFSTDGKRYLDFATGIAVNVLGHNHPSLVKTLTEQGGKLWHVSNLYRVPEQEELARKLVGASFADSAFFCNSGAEAVEASIKIVRKFQAASGHPERYRIISFDSSFHGRTLSTIAAAKNAAHVAGFGPMPDGFDQVPFDNLNELRNAIT
;
A
#
# COMPACT_ATOMS: atom_id res chain seq x y z
N MET A 1 -2.16 -21.82 -8.84
CA MET A 1 -1.37 -21.53 -7.62
C MET A 1 -2.33 -21.16 -6.49
N PRO A 2 -2.54 -22.01 -5.48
CA PRO A 2 -3.47 -21.74 -4.38
C PRO A 2 -2.85 -20.76 -3.38
N SER A 3 -3.00 -19.45 -3.60
CA SER A 3 -2.47 -18.39 -2.72
C SER A 3 -3.50 -17.77 -1.77
N TYR A 4 -4.78 -18.13 -1.89
CA TYR A 4 -5.88 -17.58 -1.10
C TYR A 4 -6.80 -18.69 -0.58
N GLY A 5 -7.14 -18.64 0.71
CA GLY A 5 -8.24 -19.41 1.30
C GLY A 5 -9.58 -18.74 0.97
N ARG A 6 -10.11 -18.99 -0.22
CA ARG A 6 -11.34 -18.34 -0.70
C ARG A 6 -12.57 -18.93 0.03
N ALA A 7 -13.49 -18.07 0.44
CA ALA A 7 -14.84 -18.49 0.78
C ALA A 7 -15.59 -18.90 -0.50
N ASP A 8 -16.45 -19.91 -0.41
CA ASP A 8 -17.30 -20.36 -1.53
C ASP A 8 -18.53 -19.45 -1.68
N ILE A 9 -18.27 -18.18 -2.03
CA ILE A 9 -19.28 -17.14 -2.24
C ILE A 9 -18.83 -16.30 -3.44
N ALA A 10 -19.74 -16.04 -4.38
CA ALA A 10 -19.51 -15.16 -5.52
C ALA A 10 -20.47 -13.97 -5.49
N PHE A 11 -19.93 -12.77 -5.70
CA PHE A 11 -20.70 -11.52 -5.77
C PHE A 11 -20.83 -11.03 -7.22
N GLU A 12 -22.03 -10.61 -7.61
CA GLU A 12 -22.30 -10.07 -8.95
C GLU A 12 -22.57 -8.56 -8.93
N ARG A 13 -22.93 -8.01 -7.78
CA ARG A 13 -23.26 -6.58 -7.66
C ARG A 13 -22.90 -6.05 -6.27
N GLY A 14 -22.47 -4.80 -6.22
CA GLY A 14 -22.28 -4.05 -4.98
C GLY A 14 -22.93 -2.67 -5.08
N GLU A 15 -23.50 -2.19 -3.99
CA GLU A 15 -24.15 -0.89 -3.89
C GLU A 15 -24.05 -0.33 -2.47
N GLY A 16 -23.34 0.78 -2.30
CA GLY A 16 -23.07 1.35 -0.99
C GLY A 16 -22.37 0.33 -0.09
N ALA A 17 -22.93 0.07 1.09
CA ALA A 17 -22.40 -0.93 2.03
C ALA A 17 -22.88 -2.37 1.74
N HIS A 18 -23.59 -2.62 0.63
CA HIS A 18 -24.18 -3.92 0.35
C HIS A 18 -23.51 -4.65 -0.81
N LEU A 19 -23.43 -5.97 -0.67
CA LEU A 19 -23.04 -6.92 -1.71
C LEU A 19 -24.19 -7.87 -2.01
N PHE A 20 -24.32 -8.25 -3.26
CA PHE A 20 -25.36 -9.17 -3.75
C PHE A 20 -24.66 -10.34 -4.44
N SER A 21 -24.89 -11.54 -3.91
CA SER A 21 -24.30 -12.76 -4.45
C SER A 21 -25.08 -13.30 -5.64
N THR A 22 -24.42 -14.14 -6.43
CA THR A 22 -25.00 -14.80 -7.61
C THR A 22 -26.14 -15.77 -7.26
N ASP A 23 -26.24 -16.20 -5.99
CA ASP A 23 -27.38 -16.98 -5.47
C ASP A 23 -28.52 -16.11 -4.91
N GLY A 24 -28.46 -14.79 -5.13
CA GLY A 24 -29.51 -13.83 -4.78
C GLY A 24 -29.50 -13.33 -3.34
N LYS A 25 -28.50 -13.70 -2.52
CA LYS A 25 -28.40 -13.23 -1.13
C LYS A 25 -27.78 -11.83 -1.06
N ARG A 26 -28.25 -11.04 -0.11
CA ARG A 26 -27.71 -9.70 0.21
C ARG A 26 -26.88 -9.76 1.48
N TYR A 27 -25.71 -9.14 1.43
CA TYR A 27 -24.76 -9.04 2.54
C TYR A 27 -24.53 -7.58 2.89
N LEU A 28 -24.32 -7.32 4.18
CA LEU A 28 -23.74 -6.05 4.65
C LEU A 28 -22.22 -6.23 4.70
N ASP A 29 -21.48 -5.40 3.96
CA ASP A 29 -20.04 -5.55 3.78
C ASP A 29 -19.26 -4.83 4.88
N PHE A 30 -18.81 -5.60 5.88
CA PHE A 30 -17.86 -5.15 6.90
C PHE A 30 -16.41 -5.44 6.54
N ALA A 31 -16.15 -6.21 5.47
CA ALA A 31 -14.79 -6.50 5.03
C ALA A 31 -14.22 -5.36 4.17
N THR A 32 -15.10 -4.68 3.40
CA THR A 32 -14.80 -3.55 2.51
C THR A 32 -13.63 -3.82 1.57
N GLY A 33 -13.48 -5.07 1.13
CA GLY A 33 -12.34 -5.49 0.30
C GLY A 33 -10.98 -5.36 1.01
N ILE A 34 -10.95 -5.60 2.32
CA ILE A 34 -9.79 -5.32 3.20
C ILE A 34 -9.54 -3.81 3.27
N ALA A 35 -10.53 -3.07 3.76
CA ALA A 35 -10.47 -1.62 3.95
C ALA A 35 -10.19 -0.78 2.68
N VAL A 36 -10.49 -1.31 1.49
CA VAL A 36 -10.30 -0.62 0.20
C VAL A 36 -11.52 0.22 -0.18
N ASN A 37 -12.72 -0.35 -0.06
CA ASN A 37 -13.96 0.26 -0.53
C ASN A 37 -14.54 1.23 0.51
N VAL A 38 -13.75 2.23 0.92
CA VAL A 38 -14.09 3.16 2.02
C VAL A 38 -15.28 4.06 1.74
N LEU A 39 -15.65 4.25 0.46
CA LEU A 39 -16.86 4.97 0.04
C LEU A 39 -18.00 4.03 -0.37
N GLY A 40 -17.87 2.74 -0.09
CA GLY A 40 -18.79 1.70 -0.53
C GLY A 40 -18.62 1.33 -2.00
N HIS A 41 -19.41 0.35 -2.43
CA HIS A 41 -19.43 -0.18 -3.78
C HIS A 41 -20.25 0.71 -4.71
N ASN A 42 -19.78 0.87 -5.95
CA ASN A 42 -20.49 1.58 -7.02
C ASN A 42 -20.92 3.02 -6.63
N HIS A 43 -20.08 3.72 -5.86
CA HIS A 43 -20.39 5.08 -5.41
C HIS A 43 -20.62 6.01 -6.62
N PRO A 44 -21.80 6.65 -6.77
CA PRO A 44 -22.18 7.35 -8.01
C PRO A 44 -21.16 8.40 -8.49
N SER A 45 -20.56 9.14 -7.55
CA SER A 45 -19.52 10.11 -7.89
C SER A 45 -18.26 9.45 -8.45
N LEU A 46 -17.83 8.30 -7.91
CA LEU A 46 -16.62 7.62 -8.37
C LEU A 46 -16.85 7.00 -9.76
N VAL A 47 -18.02 6.39 -9.96
CA VAL A 47 -18.41 5.81 -11.26
C VAL A 47 -18.44 6.90 -12.33
N LYS A 48 -19.10 8.03 -12.05
CA LYS A 48 -19.15 9.17 -12.96
C LYS A 48 -17.75 9.68 -13.31
N THR A 49 -16.90 9.93 -12.31
CA THR A 49 -15.52 10.41 -12.54
C THR A 49 -14.69 9.41 -13.36
N LEU A 50 -14.80 8.12 -13.06
CA LEU A 50 -14.09 7.07 -13.81
C LEU A 50 -14.55 7.03 -15.27
N THR A 51 -15.87 7.01 -15.52
CA THR A 51 -16.42 6.97 -16.88
C THR A 51 -16.07 8.22 -17.68
N GLU A 52 -16.20 9.40 -17.09
CA GLU A 52 -15.87 10.67 -17.76
C GLU A 52 -14.38 10.76 -18.12
N GLN A 53 -13.48 10.42 -17.19
CA GLN A 53 -12.04 10.43 -17.47
C GLN A 53 -11.66 9.31 -18.45
N GLY A 54 -12.30 8.15 -18.33
CA GLY A 54 -12.08 7.01 -19.22
C GLY A 54 -12.48 7.29 -20.67
N GLY A 55 -13.46 8.17 -20.89
CA GLY A 55 -13.81 8.67 -22.23
C GLY A 55 -12.85 9.73 -22.78
N LYS A 56 -11.90 10.24 -21.98
CA LYS A 56 -10.96 11.31 -22.34
C LYS A 56 -9.53 10.79 -22.54
N LEU A 57 -8.90 10.31 -21.45
CA LEU A 57 -7.48 9.93 -21.44
C LEU A 57 -7.14 9.09 -20.19
N TRP A 58 -6.37 8.02 -20.38
CA TRP A 58 -6.00 7.08 -19.30
C TRP A 58 -4.55 7.19 -18.85
N HIS A 59 -3.60 7.15 -19.79
CA HIS A 59 -2.18 7.03 -19.46
C HIS A 59 -1.30 7.69 -20.51
N VAL A 60 -0.33 8.47 -20.04
CA VAL A 60 0.67 9.14 -20.88
C VAL A 60 2.10 8.95 -20.36
N SER A 61 2.33 8.04 -19.41
CA SER A 61 3.58 7.92 -18.64
C SER A 61 3.92 9.16 -17.79
N ASN A 62 5.06 9.13 -17.11
CA ASN A 62 5.58 10.25 -16.31
C ASN A 62 6.41 11.25 -17.16
N LEU A 63 6.44 11.10 -18.49
CA LEU A 63 7.17 12.01 -19.39
C LEU A 63 6.45 13.35 -19.60
N TYR A 64 5.14 13.41 -19.31
CA TYR A 64 4.32 14.59 -19.52
C TYR A 64 3.63 15.01 -18.23
N ARG A 65 3.17 16.26 -18.21
CA ARG A 65 2.36 16.78 -17.10
C ARG A 65 0.97 16.15 -17.13
N VAL A 66 0.47 15.79 -15.96
CA VAL A 66 -0.86 15.22 -15.75
C VAL A 66 -1.62 16.15 -14.78
N PRO A 67 -2.45 17.08 -15.29
CA PRO A 67 -3.09 18.12 -14.48
C PRO A 67 -3.88 17.60 -13.29
N GLU A 68 -4.61 16.49 -13.47
CA GLU A 68 -5.42 15.85 -12.43
C GLU A 68 -4.56 15.24 -11.31
N GLN A 69 -3.38 14.70 -11.67
CA GLN A 69 -2.41 14.18 -10.71
C GLN A 69 -1.76 15.33 -9.92
N GLU A 70 -1.45 16.46 -10.56
CA GLU A 70 -0.96 17.66 -9.88
C GLU A 70 -2.01 18.25 -8.94
N GLU A 71 -3.29 18.24 -9.32
CA GLU A 71 -4.38 18.66 -8.45
C GLU A 71 -4.51 17.76 -7.23
N LEU A 72 -4.46 16.44 -7.41
CA LEU A 72 -4.48 15.49 -6.30
C LEU A 72 -3.27 15.69 -5.38
N ALA A 73 -2.07 15.90 -5.94
CA ALA A 73 -0.86 16.19 -5.16
C ALA A 73 -1.04 17.44 -4.29
N ARG A 74 -1.58 18.54 -4.85
CA ARG A 74 -1.85 19.77 -4.10
C ARG A 74 -2.83 19.54 -2.94
N LYS A 75 -3.90 18.76 -3.17
CA LYS A 75 -4.87 18.42 -2.12
C LYS A 75 -4.23 17.61 -0.98
N LEU A 76 -3.41 16.62 -1.32
CA LEU A 76 -2.72 15.77 -0.33
C LEU A 76 -1.69 16.56 0.48
N VAL A 77 -0.86 17.37 -0.19
CA VAL A 77 0.12 18.26 0.44
C VAL A 77 -0.58 19.26 1.36
N GLY A 78 -1.62 19.96 0.89
CA GLY A 78 -2.35 20.95 1.69
C GLY A 78 -3.11 20.37 2.89
N ALA A 79 -3.35 19.06 2.92
CA ALA A 79 -4.06 18.36 4.00
C ALA A 79 -3.12 17.54 4.90
N SER A 80 -1.81 17.63 4.74
CA SER A 80 -0.83 16.82 5.49
C SER A 80 0.44 17.60 5.82
N PHE A 81 1.41 16.93 6.43
CA PHE A 81 2.74 17.48 6.69
C PHE A 81 3.67 17.46 5.48
N ALA A 82 3.26 16.81 4.39
CA ALA A 82 4.13 16.51 3.27
C ALA A 82 4.33 17.73 2.35
N ASP A 83 5.55 17.93 1.86
CA ASP A 83 5.86 18.95 0.84
C ASP A 83 5.66 18.46 -0.60
N SER A 84 5.61 17.13 -0.80
CA SER A 84 5.52 16.49 -2.12
C SER A 84 4.80 15.15 -2.06
N ALA A 85 4.33 14.66 -3.20
CA ALA A 85 3.65 13.38 -3.34
C ALA A 85 4.21 12.58 -4.53
N PHE A 86 4.32 11.26 -4.34
CA PHE A 86 4.65 10.30 -5.38
C PHE A 86 3.48 9.32 -5.55
N PHE A 87 3.06 9.08 -6.79
CA PHE A 87 1.93 8.19 -7.09
C PHE A 87 2.43 6.86 -7.66
N CYS A 88 1.84 5.78 -7.15
CA CYS A 88 2.08 4.40 -7.58
C CYS A 88 0.77 3.61 -7.50
N ASN A 89 0.82 2.31 -7.78
CA ASN A 89 -0.37 1.50 -8.06
C ASN A 89 -0.78 0.64 -6.87
N SER A 90 0.09 0.47 -5.86
CA SER A 90 -0.20 -0.34 -4.69
C SER A 90 0.52 0.14 -3.44
N GLY A 91 0.02 -0.27 -2.28
CA GLY A 91 0.70 -0.01 -1.00
C GLY A 91 2.12 -0.60 -0.96
N ALA A 92 2.37 -1.75 -1.62
CA ALA A 92 3.70 -2.34 -1.68
C ALA A 92 4.69 -1.46 -2.46
N GLU A 93 4.27 -0.88 -3.58
CA GLU A 93 5.11 0.06 -4.35
C GLU A 93 5.37 1.36 -3.55
N ALA A 94 4.39 1.85 -2.80
CA ALA A 94 4.56 3.01 -1.93
C ALA A 94 5.59 2.75 -0.82
N VAL A 95 5.58 1.57 -0.21
CA VAL A 95 6.58 1.19 0.80
C VAL A 95 7.96 0.97 0.18
N GLU A 96 8.07 0.32 -0.98
CA GLU A 96 9.34 0.21 -1.71
C GLU A 96 9.93 1.58 -2.06
N ALA A 97 9.09 2.51 -2.52
CA ALA A 97 9.50 3.90 -2.76
C ALA A 97 10.02 4.55 -1.47
N SER A 98 9.33 4.36 -0.35
CA SER A 98 9.73 4.88 0.95
C SER A 98 11.09 4.32 1.41
N ILE A 99 11.28 3.00 1.33
CA ILE A 99 12.56 2.32 1.63
C ILE A 99 13.70 2.91 0.80
N LYS A 100 13.47 3.11 -0.50
CA LYS A 100 14.47 3.68 -1.41
C LYS A 100 14.76 5.14 -1.10
N ILE A 101 13.74 5.95 -0.82
CA ILE A 101 13.91 7.38 -0.53
C ILE A 101 14.73 7.57 0.75
N VAL A 102 14.41 6.86 1.84
CA VAL A 102 15.15 7.02 3.11
C VAL A 102 16.62 6.58 2.97
N ARG A 103 16.88 5.47 2.27
CA ARG A 103 18.25 5.01 2.00
C ARG A 103 19.01 5.98 1.08
N LYS A 104 18.36 6.47 0.02
CA LYS A 104 18.96 7.44 -0.91
C LYS A 104 19.26 8.77 -0.22
N PHE A 105 18.39 9.21 0.68
CA PHE A 105 18.60 10.41 1.49
C PHE A 105 19.86 10.28 2.35
N GLN A 106 19.98 9.21 3.15
CA GLN A 106 21.16 9.00 4.00
C GLN A 106 22.45 8.96 3.17
N ALA A 107 22.46 8.23 2.06
CA ALA A 107 23.62 8.19 1.17
C ALA A 107 23.96 9.56 0.56
N ALA A 108 22.96 10.33 0.13
CA ALA A 108 23.16 11.67 -0.42
C ALA A 108 23.59 12.70 0.64
N SER A 109 23.23 12.46 1.90
CA SER A 109 23.65 13.25 3.07
C SER A 109 25.02 12.86 3.62
N GLY A 110 25.75 11.96 2.95
CA GLY A 110 27.11 11.57 3.36
C GLY A 110 27.17 10.39 4.33
N HIS A 111 26.06 9.69 4.54
CA HIS A 111 25.93 8.55 5.44
C HIS A 111 25.47 7.26 4.72
N PRO A 112 26.20 6.77 3.69
CA PRO A 112 25.79 5.57 2.94
C PRO A 112 25.71 4.30 3.81
N GLU A 113 26.40 4.28 4.95
CA GLU A 113 26.33 3.21 5.95
C GLU A 113 24.98 3.14 6.69
N ARG A 114 24.22 4.25 6.71
CA ARG A 114 22.91 4.33 7.39
C ARG A 114 21.78 3.86 6.47
N TYR A 115 21.75 2.56 6.18
CA TYR A 115 20.73 1.95 5.32
C TYR A 115 19.79 0.98 6.05
N ARG A 116 20.03 0.70 7.33
CA ARG A 116 19.23 -0.20 8.14
C ARG A 116 17.88 0.44 8.49
N ILE A 117 16.82 -0.36 8.41
CA ILE A 117 15.44 0.07 8.72
C ILE A 117 14.91 -0.84 9.81
N ILE A 118 14.44 -0.23 10.90
CA ILE A 118 13.78 -0.94 12.00
C ILE A 118 12.29 -1.05 11.67
N SER A 119 11.76 -2.26 11.68
CA SER A 119 10.34 -2.58 11.59
C SER A 119 9.87 -3.23 12.89
N PHE A 120 8.56 -3.47 12.98
CA PHE A 120 7.93 -4.09 14.15
C PHE A 120 7.50 -5.52 13.84
N ASP A 121 7.44 -6.36 14.86
CA ASP A 121 6.78 -7.67 14.76
C ASP A 121 5.30 -7.52 14.37
N SER A 122 4.75 -8.58 13.79
CA SER A 122 3.37 -8.61 13.27
C SER A 122 3.02 -7.56 12.19
N SER A 123 3.99 -6.82 11.67
CA SER A 123 3.73 -5.81 10.63
C SER A 123 3.40 -6.43 9.27
N PHE A 124 2.73 -5.64 8.42
CA PHE A 124 2.47 -5.98 7.03
C PHE A 124 2.77 -4.78 6.14
N HIS A 125 3.67 -4.97 5.16
CA HIS A 125 4.17 -3.90 4.29
C HIS A 125 4.00 -4.20 2.81
N GLY A 126 3.36 -5.33 2.46
CA GLY A 126 3.26 -5.82 1.09
C GLY A 126 3.83 -7.23 0.93
N ARG A 127 4.05 -7.61 -0.34
CA ARG A 127 4.49 -8.96 -0.75
C ARG A 127 5.70 -8.96 -1.68
N THR A 128 6.34 -7.81 -1.90
CA THR A 128 7.63 -7.72 -2.61
C THR A 128 8.77 -8.20 -1.72
N LEU A 129 9.92 -8.56 -2.28
CA LEU A 129 11.05 -9.09 -1.50
C LEU A 129 11.51 -8.14 -0.39
N SER A 130 11.62 -6.83 -0.62
CA SER A 130 12.01 -5.89 0.44
C SER A 130 10.92 -5.75 1.50
N THR A 131 9.64 -5.75 1.11
CA THR A 131 8.53 -5.55 2.06
C THR A 131 8.30 -6.77 2.96
N ILE A 132 8.46 -7.99 2.44
CA ILE A 132 8.44 -9.20 3.28
C ILE A 132 9.72 -9.34 4.12
N ALA A 133 10.88 -8.89 3.62
CA ALA A 133 12.11 -8.83 4.40
C ALA A 133 12.03 -7.82 5.54
N ALA A 134 11.32 -6.70 5.34
CA ALA A 134 11.01 -5.77 6.41
C ALA A 134 10.04 -6.37 7.44
N ALA A 135 8.97 -7.04 7.00
CA ALA A 135 7.97 -7.60 7.92
C ALA A 135 8.42 -8.89 8.66
N LYS A 136 9.37 -9.64 8.09
CA LYS A 136 9.96 -10.89 8.63
C LYS A 136 8.96 -11.95 9.11
N ASN A 137 7.72 -11.94 8.62
CA ASN A 137 6.76 -13.01 8.94
C ASN A 137 7.25 -14.34 8.32
N ALA A 138 7.44 -15.37 9.16
CA ALA A 138 7.98 -16.66 8.76
C ALA A 138 7.27 -17.29 7.55
N ALA A 139 5.94 -17.22 7.51
CA ALA A 139 5.15 -17.76 6.40
C ALA A 139 5.31 -16.95 5.10
N HIS A 140 5.66 -15.67 5.20
CA HIS A 140 5.84 -14.81 4.04
C HIS A 140 7.26 -14.86 3.47
N VAL A 141 8.27 -15.20 4.27
CA VAL A 141 9.68 -15.28 3.82
C VAL A 141 10.13 -16.69 3.44
N ALA A 142 9.44 -17.74 3.93
CA ALA A 142 9.77 -19.13 3.65
C ALA A 142 9.82 -19.42 2.14
N GLY A 143 10.94 -19.99 1.68
CA GLY A 143 11.13 -20.39 0.28
C GLY A 143 11.58 -19.29 -0.68
N PHE A 144 11.73 -18.04 -0.23
CA PHE A 144 12.16 -16.92 -1.10
C PHE A 144 13.62 -16.48 -0.89
N GLY A 145 14.35 -17.16 0.00
CA GLY A 145 15.71 -16.77 0.39
C GLY A 145 16.76 -16.84 -0.72
N PRO A 146 17.89 -16.11 -0.59
CA PRO A 146 18.23 -15.20 0.52
C PRO A 146 17.43 -13.89 0.49
N MET A 147 17.04 -13.40 1.67
CA MET A 147 16.31 -12.13 1.80
C MET A 147 17.25 -10.92 1.65
N PRO A 148 16.75 -9.79 1.10
CA PRO A 148 17.47 -8.52 1.16
C PRO A 148 17.87 -8.15 2.59
N ASP A 149 19.12 -7.70 2.77
CA ASP A 149 19.64 -7.22 4.06
C ASP A 149 19.17 -5.77 4.38
N GLY A 150 19.45 -5.34 5.61
CA GLY A 150 19.24 -3.98 6.10
C GLY A 150 17.87 -3.76 6.74
N PHE A 151 17.30 -4.82 7.32
CA PHE A 151 16.07 -4.76 8.08
C PHE A 151 16.28 -5.39 9.46
N ASP A 152 15.90 -4.67 10.51
CA ASP A 152 15.86 -5.13 11.89
C ASP A 152 14.41 -5.16 12.35
N GLN A 153 14.07 -6.08 13.27
CA GLN A 153 12.73 -6.17 13.81
C GLN A 153 12.77 -6.11 15.32
N VAL A 154 11.92 -5.27 15.89
CA VAL A 154 11.70 -5.16 17.33
C VAL A 154 10.22 -5.45 17.67
N PRO A 155 9.88 -5.81 18.91
CA PRO A 155 8.50 -6.02 19.29
C PRO A 155 7.66 -4.74 19.13
N PHE A 156 6.45 -4.87 18.59
CA PHE A 156 5.49 -3.77 18.56
C PHE A 156 5.18 -3.30 19.99
N ASP A 157 4.96 -1.99 20.15
CA ASP A 157 4.68 -1.33 21.44
C ASP A 157 5.80 -1.47 22.51
N ASN A 158 7.03 -1.80 22.10
CA ASN A 158 8.19 -1.83 22.99
C ASN A 158 9.21 -0.74 22.66
N LEU A 159 9.05 0.43 23.29
CA LEU A 159 9.94 1.57 23.08
C LEU A 159 11.37 1.35 23.57
N ASN A 160 11.59 0.46 24.54
CA ASN A 160 12.94 0.19 25.04
C ASN A 160 13.75 -0.60 24.01
N GLU A 161 13.17 -1.66 23.46
CA GLU A 161 13.81 -2.43 22.38
C GLU A 161 14.03 -1.56 21.12
N LEU A 162 13.06 -0.71 20.77
CA LEU A 162 13.24 0.24 19.68
C LEU A 162 14.45 1.16 19.91
N ARG A 163 14.59 1.74 21.11
CA ARG A 163 15.74 2.60 21.44
C ARG A 163 17.06 1.85 21.37
N ASN A 164 17.11 0.61 21.87
CA ASN A 164 18.31 -0.22 21.84
C ASN A 164 18.74 -0.58 20.41
N ALA A 165 17.79 -0.66 19.48
CA ALA A 165 18.06 -1.00 18.08
C ALA A 165 18.55 0.18 17.22
N ILE A 166 18.48 1.43 17.72
CA ILE A 166 19.00 2.60 17.00
C ILE A 166 20.51 2.69 17.22
N THR A 167 21.28 2.48 16.16
CA THR A 167 22.76 2.53 16.13
C THR A 167 23.31 3.70 15.34
#